data_AF-R0AEJ5-F1
#
_entry.id   AF-R0AEJ5-F1
#
_cell.length_a   1.000
_cell.length_b   1.000
_cell.length_c   1.000
_cell.angle_alpha   90.00
_cell.angle_beta   90.00
_cell.angle_gamma   90.00
#
_symmetry.space_group_name_H-M   'P 1'
#
loop_
_entity.id
_entity.type
_entity.pdbx_description
1 polymer ?
#
loop_
_entity_poly.entity_id
_entity_poly.type
_entity_poly.pdbx_seq_one_letter_code
_entity_poly.pdbx_strand_id
1 'polypeptide(L)'
;MEKKIVFKYHPNVYDNDIIEHENGVCQCCGKEVNEYCSTMYCIDDVHCICLECISDGKAAEKLRGGFIQDAESGLVSDPQKTEELFKRTPGYASWQGEYWLA
;
A
#
# COMPACT_ATOMS: atom_id res chain seq x y z
N MET A 1 11.55 -6.96 -19.67
CA MET A 1 10.19 -6.99 -19.10
C MET A 1 10.35 -6.69 -17.63
N GLU A 2 10.02 -5.48 -17.21
CA GLU A 2 10.04 -5.10 -15.80
C GLU A 2 9.01 -5.95 -15.06
N LYS A 3 9.42 -6.51 -13.92
CA LYS A 3 8.60 -7.41 -13.13
C LYS A 3 7.57 -6.58 -12.36
N LYS A 4 6.34 -6.48 -12.88
CA LYS A 4 5.23 -5.82 -12.18
C LYS A 4 4.77 -6.68 -10.99
N ILE A 5 4.66 -6.04 -9.83
CA ILE A 5 4.09 -6.64 -8.62
C ILE A 5 2.58 -6.63 -8.76
N VAL A 6 1.95 -7.77 -8.47
CA VAL A 6 0.48 -7.92 -8.52
C VAL A 6 -0.04 -7.95 -7.09
N PHE A 7 -0.90 -7.01 -6.75
CA PHE A 7 -1.60 -6.99 -5.47
C PHE A 7 -2.93 -7.73 -5.59
N LYS A 8 -3.18 -8.67 -4.67
CA LYS A 8 -4.35 -9.55 -4.74
C LYS A 8 -5.67 -8.80 -4.73
N TYR A 9 -5.78 -7.79 -3.88
CA TYR A 9 -7.01 -7.00 -3.73
C TYR A 9 -7.02 -5.75 -4.62
N HIS A 10 -5.87 -5.26 -5.09
CA HIS A 10 -5.81 -4.12 -6.00
C HIS A 10 -5.08 -4.45 -7.32
N PRO A 11 -5.70 -5.25 -8.23
CA PRO A 11 -5.04 -5.74 -9.44
C PRO A 11 -4.70 -4.63 -10.46
N ASN A 12 -5.45 -3.53 -10.45
CA ASN A 12 -5.28 -2.40 -11.38
C ASN A 12 -4.57 -1.21 -10.74
N VAL A 13 -3.71 -1.46 -9.73
CA VAL A 13 -3.05 -0.38 -8.97
C VAL A 13 -2.26 0.60 -9.85
N TYR A 14 -1.71 0.13 -10.97
CA TYR A 14 -0.93 0.93 -11.91
C TYR A 14 -1.78 1.78 -12.86
N ASP A 15 -3.09 1.52 -12.95
CA ASP A 15 -3.99 2.24 -13.86
C ASP A 15 -4.70 3.42 -13.15
N ASN A 16 -4.46 3.59 -11.85
CA ASN A 16 -5.06 4.62 -11.01
C ASN A 16 -3.99 5.62 -10.54
N ASP A 17 -4.43 6.79 -10.05
CA ASP A 17 -3.57 7.85 -9.50
C ASP A 17 -2.99 7.54 -8.10
N ILE A 18 -2.74 6.26 -7.79
CA ILE A 18 -2.18 5.80 -6.51
C ILE A 18 -0.66 5.63 -6.58
N ILE A 19 -0.17 5.26 -7.76
CA ILE A 19 1.25 5.06 -8.01
C ILE A 19 1.80 6.30 -8.68
N GLU A 20 2.78 6.91 -8.02
CA GLU A 20 3.56 7.99 -8.58
C GLU A 20 4.60 7.40 -9.54
N HIS A 21 4.69 7.94 -10.76
CA HIS A 21 5.66 7.53 -11.78
C HIS A 21 6.82 8.51 -11.87
N GLU A 22 7.53 8.71 -10.76
CA GLU A 22 8.69 9.60 -10.66
C GLU A 22 9.84 8.95 -9.88
N ASN A 23 11.03 9.56 -9.95
CA ASN A 23 12.19 9.05 -9.23
C ASN A 23 12.12 9.46 -7.76
N GLY A 24 12.19 8.47 -6.86
CA GLY A 24 12.20 8.68 -5.43
C GLY A 24 13.12 7.70 -4.71
N VAL A 25 13.36 7.96 -3.42
CA VAL A 25 14.10 7.05 -2.53
C VAL A 25 13.13 6.49 -1.52
N CYS A 26 12.94 5.17 -1.55
CA CYS A 26 12.01 4.49 -0.65
C CYS A 26 12.41 4.72 0.82
N GLN A 27 11.52 5.31 1.62
CA GLN A 27 11.76 5.56 3.05
C GLN A 27 11.84 4.26 3.88
N CYS A 28 11.31 3.16 3.33
CA CYS A 28 11.42 1.84 3.96
C CYS A 28 12.79 1.19 3.75
N CYS A 29 13.23 0.98 2.50
CA CYS A 29 14.45 0.22 2.21
C CYS A 29 15.64 1.05 1.70
N GLY A 30 15.46 2.33 1.41
CA GLY A 30 16.51 3.24 0.92
C GLY A 30 16.91 3.04 -0.55
N LYS A 31 16.20 2.19 -1.30
CA LYS A 31 16.44 2.01 -2.74
C LYS A 31 15.88 3.17 -3.55
N GLU A 32 16.59 3.55 -4.60
CA GLU A 32 16.07 4.41 -5.66
C GLU A 32 15.04 3.64 -6.49
N VAL A 33 13.89 4.26 -6.76
CA VAL A 33 12.78 3.69 -7.52
C VAL A 33 12.20 4.74 -8.45
N ASN A 34 11.59 4.28 -9.54
CA ASN A 34 10.90 5.10 -10.54
C ASN A 34 9.37 5.05 -10.42
N GLU A 35 8.86 4.20 -9.52
CA GLU A 35 7.44 4.02 -9.22
C GLU A 35 7.28 3.76 -7.72
N TYR A 36 6.38 4.48 -7.06
CA TYR A 36 6.14 4.31 -5.63
C TYR A 36 4.73 4.74 -5.20
N CYS A 37 4.32 4.31 -4.01
CA CYS A 37 3.15 4.85 -3.34
C CYS A 37 3.58 5.97 -2.39
N SER A 38 2.89 7.10 -2.46
CA SER A 38 3.10 8.27 -1.59
C SER A 38 2.11 8.33 -0.41
N THR A 39 1.16 7.39 -0.35
CA THR A 39 0.09 7.41 0.65
C THR A 39 0.22 6.27 1.65
N MET A 40 0.14 6.62 2.94
CA MET A 40 0.12 5.67 4.05
C MET A 40 -0.53 6.33 5.27
N TYR A 41 -1.36 5.58 6.00
CA TYR A 41 -1.89 5.99 7.30
C TYR A 41 -0.88 5.61 8.39
N CYS A 42 0.02 6.55 8.71
CA CYS A 42 1.00 6.41 9.79
C CYS A 42 1.24 7.75 10.50
N ILE A 43 2.02 7.72 11.59
CA ILE A 43 2.42 8.91 12.34
C ILE A 43 3.52 9.68 11.60
N ASP A 44 4.38 8.97 10.87
CA ASP A 44 5.48 9.54 10.11
C ASP A 44 5.00 10.20 8.82
N ASP A 45 5.75 11.20 8.36
CA ASP A 45 5.50 11.88 7.08
C ASP A 45 6.10 11.06 5.93
N VAL A 46 5.23 10.37 5.20
CA VAL A 46 5.57 9.43 4.14
C VAL A 46 5.25 10.05 2.79
N HIS A 47 6.23 10.05 1.91
CA HIS A 47 6.13 10.55 0.54
C HIS A 47 6.59 9.52 -0.49
N CYS A 48 7.36 8.50 -0.12
CA CYS A 48 7.89 7.52 -1.07
C CYS A 48 8.08 6.13 -0.45
N ILE A 49 7.22 5.17 -0.83
CA ILE A 49 7.35 3.75 -0.50
C ILE A 49 7.31 2.90 -1.77
N CYS A 50 8.36 2.13 -2.01
CA CYS A 50 8.40 1.24 -3.17
C CYS A 50 7.40 0.07 -3.04
N LEU A 51 6.89 -0.37 -4.18
CA LEU A 51 5.90 -1.44 -4.27
C LEU A 51 6.40 -2.77 -3.69
N GLU A 52 7.70 -3.05 -3.74
CA GLU A 52 8.29 -4.24 -3.10
C GLU A 52 8.05 -4.23 -1.59
N CYS A 53 8.32 -3.10 -0.92
CA CYS A 53 8.16 -2.95 0.53
C CYS A 53 6.70 -2.96 0.99
N ILE A 54 5.78 -2.60 0.09
CA ILE A 54 4.34 -2.76 0.34
C ILE A 54 3.99 -4.24 0.22
N SER A 55 4.37 -4.87 -0.88
CA SER A 55 4.02 -6.27 -1.18
C SER A 55 4.55 -7.28 -0.16
N ASP A 56 5.70 -7.02 0.46
CA ASP A 56 6.31 -7.88 1.48
C ASP A 56 5.97 -7.46 2.92
N GLY A 57 5.21 -6.38 3.10
CA GLY A 57 4.76 -5.88 4.40
C GLY A 57 5.81 -5.13 5.22
N LYS A 58 7.05 -4.96 4.72
CA LYS A 58 8.12 -4.27 5.46
C LYS A 58 7.79 -2.81 5.73
N ALA A 59 7.11 -2.15 4.79
CA ALA A 59 6.68 -0.76 4.96
C ALA A 59 5.75 -0.61 6.18
N ALA A 60 4.71 -1.45 6.25
CA ALA A 60 3.77 -1.48 7.36
C ALA A 60 4.44 -1.81 8.69
N GLU A 61 5.40 -2.74 8.71
CA GLU A 61 6.16 -3.08 9.91
C GLU A 61 7.03 -1.91 10.40
N LYS A 62 7.82 -1.31 9.50
CA LYS A 62 8.79 -0.27 9.86
C LYS A 62 8.12 1.04 10.26
N LEU A 63 7.10 1.45 9.50
CA LEU A 63 6.38 2.73 9.69
C LEU A 63 5.17 2.59 10.61
N ARG A 64 4.88 1.37 11.10
CA ARG A 64 3.79 1.07 12.05
C ARG A 64 2.46 1.68 11.61
N GLY A 65 2.11 1.48 10.34
CA GLY A 65 0.88 1.98 9.74
C GLY A 65 0.29 1.03 8.72
N GLY A 66 -0.75 1.49 8.04
CA GLY A 66 -1.48 0.75 7.01
C GLY A 66 -1.74 1.60 5.77
N PHE A 67 -2.16 0.96 4.69
CA PHE A 67 -2.46 1.62 3.42
C PHE A 67 -3.95 1.87 3.21
N ILE A 68 -4.79 1.21 4.02
CA ILE A 68 -6.25 1.28 3.98
C ILE A 68 -6.73 1.66 5.37
N GLN A 69 -7.81 2.43 5.45
CA GLN A 69 -8.41 2.80 6.73
C GLN A 69 -9.02 1.59 7.45
N ASP A 70 -8.64 1.36 8.71
CA ASP A 70 -9.04 0.18 9.52
C ASP A 70 -10.55 0.08 9.86
N ALA A 71 -11.40 0.95 9.30
CA ALA A 71 -12.83 1.02 9.61
C ALA A 71 -13.57 -0.32 9.38
N GLU A 72 -13.04 -1.18 8.52
CA GLU A 72 -13.63 -2.47 8.13
C GLU A 72 -12.93 -3.70 8.75
N SER A 73 -11.92 -3.50 9.60
CA SER A 73 -11.05 -4.58 10.13
C SER A 73 -11.80 -5.68 10.90
N GLY A 74 -13.00 -5.40 11.42
CA GLY A 74 -13.86 -6.36 12.13
C GLY A 74 -14.83 -7.17 11.24
N LEU A 75 -14.91 -6.87 9.93
CA LEU A 75 -15.83 -7.56 9.02
C LEU A 75 -15.27 -8.87 8.47
N VAL A 76 -13.94 -9.01 8.46
CA VAL A 76 -13.23 -10.20 7.97
C VAL A 76 -12.59 -10.93 9.15
N SER A 77 -12.99 -12.19 9.37
CA SER A 77 -12.49 -13.00 10.49
C SER A 77 -11.14 -13.66 10.23
N ASP A 78 -10.68 -13.68 8.98
CA ASP A 78 -9.40 -14.30 8.57
C ASP A 78 -8.24 -13.29 8.74
N PRO A 79 -7.34 -13.51 9.73
CA PRO A 79 -6.27 -12.56 10.01
C PRO A 79 -5.29 -12.39 8.85
N GLN A 80 -5.09 -13.42 8.02
CA GLN A 80 -4.17 -13.34 6.88
C GLN A 80 -4.75 -12.47 5.78
N LYS A 81 -6.07 -12.54 5.55
CA LYS A 81 -6.73 -11.65 4.59
C LYS A 81 -6.71 -10.20 5.05
N THR A 82 -6.96 -9.97 6.34
CA THR A 82 -6.86 -8.65 6.97
C THR A 82 -5.46 -8.10 6.81
N GLU A 83 -4.42 -8.88 7.14
CA GLU A 83 -3.04 -8.44 7.00
C GLU A 83 -2.66 -8.11 5.54
N GLU A 84 -3.02 -8.98 4.59
CA GLU A 84 -2.78 -8.78 3.16
C GLU A 84 -3.46 -7.49 2.64
N LEU A 85 -4.67 -7.21 3.11
CA LEU A 85 -5.43 -6.01 2.73
C LEU A 85 -4.78 -4.75 3.33
N PHE A 86 -4.79 -4.63 4.66
CA PHE A 86 -4.44 -3.37 5.33
C PHE A 86 -2.94 -3.04 5.30
N LYS A 87 -2.07 -4.05 5.23
CA LYS A 87 -0.61 -3.85 5.34
C LYS A 87 0.14 -4.06 4.03
N ARG A 88 -0.42 -4.81 3.08
CA ARG A 88 0.30 -5.26 1.89
C ARG A 88 -0.35 -4.87 0.57
N THR A 89 -1.48 -4.15 0.61
CA THR A 89 -2.17 -3.65 -0.58
C THR A 89 -2.27 -2.13 -0.52
N PRO A 90 -1.78 -1.39 -1.52
CA PRO A 90 -2.06 0.04 -1.63
C PRO A 90 -3.57 0.29 -1.68
N GLY A 91 -4.04 1.28 -0.92
CA GLY A 91 -5.43 1.69 -0.98
C GLY A 91 -5.78 2.44 -2.26
N TYR A 92 -7.00 2.96 -2.33
CA TYR A 92 -7.46 3.83 -3.41
C TYR A 92 -8.11 5.12 -2.88
N ALA A 93 -7.99 6.20 -3.65
CA ALA A 93 -8.55 7.48 -3.30
C ALA A 93 -10.07 7.47 -3.43
N SER A 94 -10.78 7.87 -2.38
CA SER A 94 -12.23 7.99 -2.38
C SER A 94 -12.70 9.05 -1.38
N TRP A 95 -13.82 9.69 -1.68
CA TRP A 95 -14.33 10.78 -0.83
C TRP A 95 -14.95 10.29 0.49
N GLN A 96 -15.58 9.11 0.50
CA GLN A 96 -16.18 8.51 1.71
C GLN A 96 -15.22 7.57 2.46
N GLY A 97 -14.00 7.41 1.98
CA GLY A 97 -13.13 6.32 2.39
C GLY A 97 -13.39 5.04 1.58
N GLU A 98 -12.41 4.15 1.61
CA GLU A 98 -12.42 2.91 0.85
C GLU A 98 -13.50 1.96 1.38
N TYR A 99 -14.06 1.16 0.48
CA TYR A 99 -15.09 0.18 0.76
C TYR A 99 -14.74 -1.12 0.02
N TRP A 100 -14.28 -2.10 0.77
CA TRP A 100 -13.83 -3.38 0.22
C TRP A 100 -14.93 -4.43 0.37
N LEU A 101 -15.40 -4.98 -0.76
CA LEU A 101 -16.36 -6.08 -0.74
C LEU A 101 -15.69 -7.35 -0.16
N ALA A 102 -16.27 -7.88 0.92
CA ALA A 102 -15.78 -9.05 1.66
C ALA A 102 -15.87 -10.38 0.88
#